data_AF-A0A0G4N859-F1
#
_entry.id   AF-A0A0G4N859-F1
#
_cell.length_a   1.000
_cell.length_b   1.000
_cell.length_c   1.000
_cell.angle_alpha   90.00
_cell.angle_beta   90.00
_cell.angle_gamma   90.00
#
_symmetry.space_group_name_H-M   'P 1'
#
loop_
_entity.id
_entity.type
_entity.pdbx_description
1 polymer ?
#
loop_
_entity_poly.entity_id
_entity_poly.type
_entity_poly.pdbx_seq_one_letter_code
_entity_poly.pdbx_strand_id
1 'polypeptide(L)'
;MHPRLNLVIVEGGEHSIKKYKQLMLNRIDWTENSPSREKSGPQQVARDWLIAENEQGGLKDMSSNECKLVFEGEEKARAFRKWGSKVCESDSEAKDALSRAKMDNFWALAKGM
;
A
#
# COMPACT_ATOMS: atom_id res chain seq x y z
N MET A 1 -5.94 1.40 0.39
CA MET A 1 -5.43 2.23 1.49
C MET A 1 -6.40 2.10 2.62
N HIS A 2 -6.00 1.30 3.60
CA HIS A 2 -6.82 0.88 4.73
C HIS A 2 -6.09 1.27 6.02
N PRO A 3 -6.80 1.73 7.06
CA PRO A 3 -6.19 2.43 8.20
C PRO A 3 -5.15 1.62 8.97
N ARG A 4 -5.28 0.29 8.99
CA ARG A 4 -4.39 -0.61 9.76
C ARG A 4 -3.37 -1.37 8.93
N LEU A 5 -3.62 -1.52 7.64
CA LEU A 5 -2.84 -2.40 6.76
C LEU A 5 -2.98 -1.89 5.34
N ASN A 6 -1.87 -1.66 4.67
CA ASN A 6 -1.86 -1.33 3.25
C ASN A 6 -1.26 -2.50 2.47
N LEU A 7 -2.02 -2.99 1.49
CA LEU A 7 -1.54 -4.01 0.56
C LEU A 7 -1.09 -3.35 -0.74
N VAL A 8 0.14 -3.64 -1.16
CA VAL A 8 0.70 -3.22 -2.44
C VAL A 8 0.89 -4.47 -3.29
N ILE A 9 0.24 -4.51 -4.45
CA ILE A 9 0.39 -5.59 -5.43
C ILE A 9 1.08 -5.01 -6.66
N VAL A 10 2.11 -5.70 -7.14
CA VAL A 10 2.91 -5.26 -8.30
C VAL A 10 3.06 -6.43 -9.25
N GLU A 11 2.74 -6.19 -10.52
CA GLU A 11 2.92 -7.15 -11.61
C GLU A 11 3.83 -6.54 -12.67
N GLY A 12 4.75 -7.34 -13.21
CA GLY A 12 5.71 -6.85 -14.20
C GLY A 12 6.75 -7.89 -14.56
N GLY A 13 7.67 -7.51 -15.44
CA GLY A 13 8.83 -8.35 -15.76
C GLY A 13 9.80 -8.47 -14.59
N GLU A 14 10.53 -9.58 -14.54
CA GLU A 14 11.46 -9.95 -13.46
C GLU A 14 12.41 -8.80 -13.06
N HIS A 15 13.05 -8.15 -14.04
CA HIS A 15 13.98 -7.05 -13.79
C HIS A 15 13.34 -5.88 -13.04
N SER A 16 12.12 -5.50 -13.43
CA SER A 16 11.38 -4.40 -12.81
C SER A 16 10.91 -4.77 -11.41
N ILE A 17 10.42 -6.01 -11.22
CA ILE A 17 9.98 -6.53 -9.92
C ILE A 17 11.17 -6.60 -8.96
N LYS A 18 12.33 -7.09 -9.39
CA LYS A 18 13.54 -7.13 -8.56
C LYS A 18 13.95 -5.74 -8.07
N LYS A 19 13.92 -4.74 -8.94
CA LYS A 19 14.20 -3.34 -8.55
C LYS A 19 13.15 -2.78 -7.60
N TYR A 20 11.87 -3.06 -7.84
CA TYR A 20 10.78 -2.59 -6.97
C TYR A 20 10.85 -3.24 -5.59
N LYS A 21 11.17 -4.53 -5.51
CA LYS A 21 11.41 -5.25 -4.25
C LYS A 21 12.56 -4.65 -3.46
N GLN A 22 13.69 -4.36 -4.13
CA GLN A 22 14.83 -3.67 -3.49
C GLN A 22 14.45 -2.26 -3.01
N LEU A 23 13.64 -1.52 -3.78
CA LEU A 23 13.12 -0.23 -3.36
C LEU A 23 12.29 -0.37 -2.07
N MET A 24 11.30 -1.26 -2.09
CA MET A 24 10.34 -1.42 -0.99
C MET A 24 10.96 -2.00 0.27
N LEU A 25 11.87 -2.97 0.17
CA LEU A 25 12.38 -3.68 1.35
C LEU A 25 13.67 -3.07 1.92
N ASN A 26 14.49 -2.44 1.08
CA ASN A 26 15.86 -2.06 1.48
C ASN A 26 16.15 -0.56 1.39
N ARG A 27 15.46 0.17 0.52
CA ARG A 27 15.81 1.58 0.23
C ARG A 27 14.87 2.59 0.88
N ILE A 28 13.62 2.21 1.11
CA ILE A 28 12.65 3.05 1.82
C ILE A 28 12.79 2.76 3.31
N ASP A 29 13.04 3.81 4.08
CA ASP A 29 12.92 3.75 5.54
C ASP A 29 11.44 3.91 5.92
N TRP A 30 10.79 2.80 6.28
CA TRP A 30 9.37 2.81 6.64
C TRP A 30 9.11 3.38 8.03
N THR A 31 10.17 3.59 8.84
CA THR A 31 10.10 4.14 10.19
C THR A 31 10.32 5.65 10.23
N GLU A 32 10.66 6.25 9.09
CA GLU A 32 10.87 7.68 8.96
C GLU A 32 9.56 8.47 9.08
N ASN A 33 9.52 9.41 10.02
CA ASN A 33 8.42 10.37 10.15
C ASN A 33 8.64 11.52 9.15
N SER A 34 8.01 11.44 7.98
CA SER A 34 8.11 12.47 6.94
C SER A 34 6.82 13.30 6.81
N PRO A 35 6.91 14.63 6.61
CA PRO A 35 5.73 15.46 6.37
C PRO A 35 5.07 15.13 5.03
N SER A 36 3.78 15.45 4.92
CA SER A 36 3.05 15.41 3.66
C SER A 36 3.77 16.29 2.62
N ARG A 37 4.13 15.77 1.44
CA ARG A 37 4.62 16.62 0.35
C ARG A 37 3.58 17.70 0.04
N GLU A 38 4.02 18.95 -0.11
CA GLU A 38 3.15 20.10 -0.37
C GLU A 38 2.12 19.80 -1.48
N LYS A 39 0.86 20.10 -1.16
CA LYS A 39 -0.34 19.71 -1.91
C LYS A 39 -0.32 20.28 -3.34
N SER A 40 -0.12 19.42 -4.33
CA SER A 40 -0.42 19.72 -5.74
C SER A 40 -1.52 18.78 -6.25
N GLY A 41 -2.75 19.01 -5.81
CA GLY A 41 -3.91 18.27 -6.33
C GLY A 41 -5.20 18.51 -5.54
N PRO A 42 -6.39 18.44 -6.19
CA PRO A 42 -7.66 18.79 -5.57
C PRO A 42 -7.93 17.91 -4.35
N GLN A 43 -8.25 18.57 -3.24
CA GLN A 43 -8.68 18.01 -1.97
C GLN A 43 -9.94 17.15 -2.15
N GLN A 44 -9.77 15.90 -2.58
CA GLN A 44 -10.63 14.85 -2.06
C GLN A 44 -10.33 14.76 -0.57
N VAL A 45 -11.39 14.83 0.25
CA VAL A 45 -11.39 14.76 1.70
C VAL A 45 -10.43 13.64 2.14
N ALA A 46 -9.18 14.01 2.43
CA ALA A 46 -8.16 13.06 2.81
C ALA A 46 -8.56 12.58 4.20
N ARG A 47 -8.93 11.30 4.28
CA ARG A 47 -9.28 10.65 5.56
C ARG A 47 -8.14 10.86 6.55
N ASP A 48 -8.45 11.03 7.83
CA ASP A 48 -7.47 11.42 8.85
C ASP A 48 -6.26 10.47 8.91
N TRP A 49 -6.44 9.17 8.67
CA TRP A 49 -5.34 8.20 8.65
C TRP A 49 -4.39 8.34 7.45
N LEU A 50 -4.76 9.09 6.40
CA LEU A 50 -3.91 9.36 5.23
C LEU A 50 -3.08 10.64 5.37
N ILE A 51 -3.36 11.47 6.37
CA ILE A 51 -2.63 12.71 6.67
C ILE A 51 -1.39 12.35 7.50
N ALA A 52 -0.22 12.91 7.18
CA ALA A 52 1.02 12.61 7.92
C ALA A 52 1.04 13.29 9.30
N GLU A 53 0.35 14.42 9.41
CA GLU A 53 0.21 15.19 10.64
C GLU A 53 -0.82 14.57 11.60
N ASN A 54 -0.55 14.70 12.89
CA ASN A 54 -1.47 14.39 13.97
C ASN A 54 -2.34 15.62 14.30
N GLU A 55 -3.32 15.45 15.19
CA GLU A 55 -4.24 16.53 15.60
C GLU A 55 -3.54 17.73 16.26
N GLN A 56 -2.32 17.53 16.76
CA GLN A 56 -1.49 18.54 17.42
C GLN A 56 -0.52 19.24 16.46
N GLY A 57 -0.56 18.93 15.17
CA GLY A 57 0.33 19.49 14.15
C GLY A 57 1.74 18.89 14.13
N GLY A 58 2.01 17.85 14.94
CA GLY A 58 3.22 17.03 14.85
C GLY A 58 3.08 15.91 13.82
N LEU A 59 4.16 15.21 13.50
CA LEU A 59 4.11 14.04 12.61
C LEU A 59 3.62 12.80 13.37
N LYS A 60 2.89 11.93 12.68
CA LYS A 60 2.54 10.61 13.20
C LYS A 60 3.81 9.78 13.40
N ASP A 61 3.79 8.98 14.45
CA ASP A 61 4.88 8.06 14.74
C ASP A 61 4.79 6.82 13.84
N MET A 62 5.82 6.63 13.03
CA MET A 62 5.99 5.51 12.13
C MET A 62 7.02 4.50 12.64
N SER A 63 7.54 4.67 13.87
CA SER A 63 8.59 3.80 14.44
C SER A 63 8.23 2.30 14.43
N SER A 64 6.95 1.96 14.54
CA SER A 64 6.45 0.58 14.49
C SER A 64 6.01 0.11 13.09
N ASN A 65 6.16 0.95 12.07
CA ASN A 65 5.73 0.64 10.71
C ASN A 65 6.79 -0.20 9.99
N GLU A 66 6.32 -1.14 9.18
CA GLU A 66 7.19 -2.06 8.46
C GLU A 66 6.60 -2.40 7.08
N CYS A 67 7.47 -2.87 6.18
CA CYS A 67 7.08 -3.43 4.90
C CYS A 67 7.58 -4.87 4.80
N LYS A 68 6.65 -5.80 4.65
CA LYS A 68 6.93 -7.24 4.52
C LYS A 68 6.52 -7.74 3.15
N LEU A 69 7.34 -8.62 2.59
CA LEU A 69 6.98 -9.38 1.40
C LEU A 69 5.96 -10.46 1.79
N VAL A 70 4.72 -10.31 1.31
CA VAL A 70 3.64 -11.27 1.60
C VAL A 70 3.72 -12.50 0.69
N PHE A 71 3.95 -12.27 -0.60
CA PHE A 71 3.96 -13.29 -1.63
C PHE A 71 4.81 -12.83 -2.82
N GLU A 72 5.50 -13.77 -3.46
CA GLU A 72 6.23 -13.58 -4.71
C GLU A 72 6.01 -14.81 -5.60
N GLY A 73 5.64 -14.59 -6.86
CA GLY A 73 5.34 -15.66 -7.79
C GLY A 73 5.06 -15.15 -9.20
N GLU A 74 4.76 -16.09 -10.09
CA GLU A 74 4.46 -15.83 -11.50
C GLU A 74 2.97 -16.06 -11.78
N GLU A 75 2.42 -15.25 -12.69
CA GLU A 75 1.05 -15.39 -13.15
C GLU A 75 1.01 -15.40 -14.68
N LYS A 76 0.13 -16.22 -15.26
CA LYS A 76 0.08 -16.43 -16.72
C LYS A 76 -0.37 -15.19 -17.47
N ALA A 77 -1.24 -14.39 -16.86
CA ALA A 77 -1.82 -13.21 -17.46
C ALA A 77 -1.83 -12.05 -16.46
N ARG A 78 -1.59 -10.84 -16.96
CA ARG A 78 -1.65 -9.61 -16.17
C ARG A 78 -3.07 -9.36 -15.66
N ALA A 79 -3.25 -9.24 -14.34
CA ALA A 79 -4.54 -8.92 -13.75
C ALA A 79 -4.77 -7.40 -13.67
N PHE A 80 -3.71 -6.60 -13.46
CA PHE A 80 -3.83 -5.14 -13.31
C PHE A 80 -3.42 -4.39 -14.58
N ARG A 81 -4.37 -3.64 -15.18
CA ARG A 81 -4.11 -2.88 -16.42
C ARG A 81 -3.45 -1.52 -16.19
N LYS A 82 -3.56 -0.98 -14.98
CA LYS A 82 -3.00 0.33 -14.60
C LYS A 82 -2.55 0.33 -13.15
N TRP A 83 -1.56 1.14 -12.85
CA TRP A 83 -1.21 1.50 -11.48
C TRP A 83 -2.27 2.42 -10.89
N GLY A 84 -2.65 2.21 -9.64
CA GLY A 84 -3.61 3.06 -8.94
C GLY A 84 -3.77 2.66 -7.49
N SER A 85 -4.38 3.55 -6.72
CA SER A 85 -4.75 3.30 -5.33
C SER A 85 -6.27 3.32 -5.18
N LYS A 86 -6.77 2.55 -4.23
CA LYS A 86 -8.17 2.56 -3.81
C LYS A 86 -8.20 2.72 -2.30
N VAL A 87 -8.91 3.71 -1.79
CA VAL A 87 -9.19 3.83 -0.35
C VAL A 87 -10.24 2.79 0.01
N CYS A 88 -9.98 2.02 1.08
CA CYS A 88 -10.85 0.97 1.60
C CYS A 88 -10.90 1.13 3.12
N GLU A 89 -12.07 1.36 3.68
CA GLU A 89 -12.24 1.62 5.13
C GLU A 89 -12.43 0.34 5.92
N SER A 90 -12.93 -0.70 5.24
CA SER A 90 -13.17 -2.02 5.80
C SER A 90 -12.44 -3.10 5.02
N ASP A 91 -12.28 -4.25 5.66
CA ASP A 91 -11.74 -5.45 5.03
C ASP A 91 -12.58 -5.92 3.85
N SER A 92 -13.91 -5.78 3.95
CA SER A 92 -14.84 -6.14 2.89
C SER A 92 -14.58 -5.29 1.65
N GLU A 93 -14.41 -3.98 1.81
CA GLU A 93 -14.05 -3.09 0.70
C GLU A 93 -12.69 -3.42 0.08
N ALA A 94 -11.72 -3.84 0.89
CA ALA A 94 -10.41 -4.25 0.40
C ALA A 94 -10.51 -5.55 -0.43
N LYS A 95 -11.26 -6.55 0.05
CA LYS A 95 -11.54 -7.79 -0.70
C LYS A 95 -12.31 -7.50 -1.98
N ASP A 96 -13.36 -6.68 -1.91
CA ASP A 96 -14.16 -6.30 -3.07
C ASP A 96 -13.33 -5.56 -4.13
N ALA A 97 -12.41 -4.69 -3.71
CA ALA A 97 -11.49 -4.01 -4.62
C ALA A 97 -10.58 -4.97 -5.40
N LEU A 98 -10.18 -6.10 -4.78
CA LEU A 98 -9.31 -7.12 -5.36
C LEU A 98 -10.06 -8.23 -6.12
N SER A 99 -11.35 -8.42 -5.82
CA SER A 99 -12.20 -9.46 -6.43
C SER A 99 -12.19 -9.42 -7.97
N ARG A 100 -12.20 -8.22 -8.57
CA ARG A 100 -12.13 -8.04 -10.03
C ARG A 100 -10.84 -8.58 -10.65
N ALA A 101 -9.75 -8.55 -9.90
CA ALA A 101 -8.46 -9.11 -10.29
C ALA A 101 -8.30 -10.59 -9.89
N LYS A 102 -9.28 -11.16 -9.16
CA LYS A 102 -9.20 -12.50 -8.53
C LYS A 102 -8.03 -12.64 -7.56
N MET A 103 -7.72 -11.57 -6.84
CA MET A 103 -6.58 -11.46 -5.93
C MET A 103 -7.00 -11.20 -4.47
N ASP A 104 -8.25 -11.48 -4.13
CA ASP A 104 -8.83 -11.28 -2.79
C ASP A 104 -8.18 -12.20 -1.72
N ASN A 105 -7.67 -13.35 -2.13
CA ASN A 105 -6.88 -14.25 -1.31
C ASN A 105 -5.61 -13.58 -0.74
N PHE A 106 -4.96 -12.68 -1.47
CA PHE A 106 -3.77 -11.98 -0.97
C PHE A 106 -4.07 -11.04 0.19
N TRP A 107 -5.29 -10.49 0.26
CA TRP A 107 -5.70 -9.72 1.44
C TRP A 107 -5.81 -10.60 2.69
N ALA A 108 -6.37 -11.80 2.55
CA ALA A 108 -6.46 -12.75 3.64
C ALA A 108 -5.06 -13.22 4.09
N LEU A 109 -4.16 -13.51 3.14
CA LEU A 109 -2.77 -13.88 3.43
C LEU A 109 -2.03 -12.76 4.15
N ALA A 110 -2.13 -11.52 3.65
CA ALA A 110 -1.47 -10.37 4.27
C ALA A 110 -1.95 -10.11 5.70
N LYS A 111 -3.23 -10.39 5.99
CA LYS A 111 -3.79 -10.25 7.34
C LYS A 111 -3.36 -11.33 8.32
N GLY A 112 -2.97 -12.50 7.83
CA GLY A 112 -2.58 -13.63 8.67
C GLY A 112 -1.12 -13.60 9.14
N MET A 113 -0.34 -12.62 8.68
CA MET A 113 1.08 -12.43 9.04
C MET A 113 1.27 -11.56 10.28
#